data_AF-A0A8I1T4R9-F1
#
_entry.id   AF-A0A8I1T4R9-F1
#
_cell.length_a   1.000
_cell.length_b   1.000
_cell.length_c   1.000
_cell.angle_alpha   90.00
_cell.angle_beta   90.00
_cell.angle_gamma   90.00
#
_symmetry.space_group_name_H-M   'P 1'
#
loop_
_entity.id
_entity.type
_entity.pdbx_description
1 polymer ?
#
loop_
_entity_poly.entity_id
_entity_poly.type
_entity_poly.pdbx_seq_one_letter_code
_entity_poly.pdbx_strand_id
1 'polypeptide(L)'
;MPYVTGLANSASDLLNAVVTAGTDNGWSWDASNSMLYKGDIYGRLTVSGLNLLVQAALGYSGATLITPAAKMVGITNRLGQAGNTLLSYPVTYHIFVHTAPDDIIVAVNYQVMWWQWLSLGQARSFGVLGNAIWHWGTATSDISTGAGVAIDSNGSTGSGGGNTSGAPFWQSNDTTGVQNSSIYLNFNGHGWWNNPVGVSTANPNNARATIAVPTLLLTQPNNWNGEAVLTRIHIMALQPSSFWSHVAELPHLRMTRNDNIDDGQILTLGSERWFIAPVYRKNTASRAASPYNGATHSGTIAMAVRYDGP
;
A
#
# COMPACT_ATOMS: atom_id res chain seq x y z
N MET A 1 13.04 -9.79 -11.66
CA MET A 1 12.47 -8.83 -10.70
C MET A 1 13.32 -8.88 -9.44
N PRO A 2 14.24 -7.92 -9.31
CA PRO A 2 15.14 -7.80 -8.17
C PRO A 2 14.41 -7.86 -6.83
N TYR A 3 14.97 -8.63 -5.91
CA TYR A 3 14.52 -8.75 -4.53
C TYR A 3 15.72 -8.61 -3.60
N VAL A 4 15.60 -7.71 -2.63
CA VAL A 4 16.64 -7.44 -1.63
C VAL A 4 16.03 -7.57 -0.25
N THR A 5 16.71 -8.29 0.64
CA THR A 5 16.30 -8.42 2.04
C THR A 5 17.50 -8.25 2.97
N GLY A 6 17.23 -7.80 4.18
CA GLY A 6 18.26 -7.54 5.18
C GLY A 6 17.66 -6.89 6.43
N LEU A 7 18.55 -6.38 7.28
CA LEU A 7 18.18 -5.66 8.49
C LEU A 7 18.47 -4.18 8.31
N ALA A 8 17.53 -3.33 8.72
CA ALA A 8 17.76 -1.91 8.92
C ALA A 8 17.71 -1.62 10.42
N ASN A 9 18.68 -0.88 10.95
CA ASN A 9 18.72 -0.50 12.37
C ASN A 9 18.11 0.88 12.63
N SER A 10 17.74 1.60 11.57
CA SER A 10 17.10 2.90 11.63
C SER A 10 16.24 3.16 10.38
N ALA A 11 15.39 4.20 10.43
CA ALA A 11 14.66 4.66 9.25
C ALA A 11 15.58 5.19 8.15
N SER A 12 16.73 5.76 8.51
CA SER A 12 17.77 6.17 7.56
C SER A 12 18.44 4.97 6.90
N ASP A 13 18.70 3.89 7.64
CA ASP A 13 19.25 2.65 7.06
C ASP A 13 18.26 2.04 6.07
N LEU A 14 16.96 2.04 6.42
CA LEU A 14 15.90 1.57 5.55
C LEU A 14 15.78 2.43 4.28
N LEU A 15 15.84 3.75 4.42
CA LEU A 15 15.91 4.67 3.26
C LEU A 15 17.08 4.31 2.35
N ASN A 16 18.28 4.14 2.91
CA ASN A 16 19.47 3.78 2.14
C ASN A 16 19.30 2.44 1.41
N ALA A 17 18.69 1.44 2.04
CA ALA A 17 18.39 0.16 1.41
C ALA A 17 17.41 0.31 0.23
N VAL A 18 16.34 1.11 0.39
CA VAL A 18 15.36 1.41 -0.67
C VAL A 18 16.02 2.16 -1.82
N VAL A 19 16.81 3.19 -1.53
CA VAL A 19 17.53 3.97 -2.54
C VAL A 19 18.51 3.08 -3.30
N THR A 20 19.32 2.29 -2.59
CA THR A 20 20.30 1.38 -3.21
C THR A 20 19.61 0.37 -4.12
N ALA A 21 18.54 -0.30 -3.63
CA ALA A 21 17.78 -1.24 -4.43
C ALA A 21 17.16 -0.58 -5.67
N GLY A 22 16.68 0.66 -5.56
CA GLY A 22 16.19 1.44 -6.70
C GLY A 22 17.31 1.75 -7.69
N THR A 23 18.43 2.32 -7.23
CA THR A 23 19.53 2.77 -8.10
C THR A 23 20.22 1.63 -8.81
N ASP A 24 20.39 0.49 -8.14
CA ASP A 24 20.93 -0.73 -8.74
C ASP A 24 20.04 -1.26 -9.88
N ASN A 25 18.78 -0.82 -9.93
CA ASN A 25 17.76 -1.26 -10.89
C ASN A 25 17.21 -0.13 -11.75
N GLY A 26 18.05 0.89 -11.99
CA GLY A 26 17.83 1.93 -12.99
C GLY A 26 16.92 3.07 -12.53
N TRP A 27 16.65 3.21 -11.24
CA TRP A 27 16.12 4.45 -10.68
C TRP A 27 17.25 5.47 -10.44
N SER A 28 16.90 6.74 -10.45
CA SER A 28 17.81 7.83 -10.11
C SER A 28 17.52 8.34 -8.70
N TRP A 29 18.57 8.75 -7.99
CA TRP A 29 18.48 9.35 -6.65
C TRP A 29 19.08 10.76 -6.65
N ASP A 30 18.24 11.75 -6.34
CA ASP A 30 18.66 13.11 -6.04
C ASP A 30 18.66 13.30 -4.52
N ALA A 31 19.84 13.14 -3.93
CA ALA A 31 20.06 13.26 -2.49
C ALA A 31 19.76 14.67 -1.94
N SER A 32 19.85 15.71 -2.76
CA SER A 32 19.64 17.10 -2.30
C SER A 32 18.16 17.41 -2.08
N ASN A 33 17.29 16.76 -2.85
CA ASN A 33 15.83 16.94 -2.80
C ASN A 33 15.08 15.71 -2.26
N SER A 34 15.84 14.72 -1.79
CA SER A 34 15.37 13.40 -1.35
C SER A 34 14.41 12.74 -2.35
N MET A 35 14.77 12.78 -3.64
CA MET A 35 13.91 12.33 -4.72
C MET A 35 14.41 11.02 -5.32
N LEU A 36 13.59 9.97 -5.24
CA LEU A 36 13.77 8.72 -6.00
C LEU A 36 12.86 8.74 -7.21
N TYR A 37 13.42 8.56 -8.41
CA TYR A 37 12.63 8.70 -9.64
C TYR A 37 13.08 7.79 -10.78
N LYS A 38 12.15 7.44 -11.67
CA LYS A 38 12.42 6.70 -12.91
C LYS A 38 11.37 7.05 -13.96
N GLY A 39 11.82 7.49 -15.14
CA GLY A 39 10.92 8.03 -16.16
C GLY A 39 10.08 9.17 -15.59
N ASP A 40 8.75 9.04 -15.66
CA ASP A 40 7.81 10.02 -15.12
C ASP A 40 7.43 9.78 -13.65
N ILE A 41 7.94 8.73 -13.01
CA ILE A 41 7.61 8.37 -11.62
C ILE A 41 8.55 9.13 -10.69
N TYR A 42 8.01 10.02 -9.86
CA TYR A 42 8.76 10.78 -8.86
C TYR A 42 8.19 10.53 -7.47
N GLY A 43 9.05 10.15 -6.51
CA GLY A 43 8.67 10.01 -5.11
C GLY A 43 9.68 10.66 -4.19
N ARG A 44 9.24 11.66 -3.43
CA ARG A 44 10.04 12.23 -2.34
C ARG A 44 10.02 11.28 -1.15
N LEU A 45 11.18 10.78 -0.75
CA LEU A 45 11.34 9.97 0.43
C LEU A 45 11.72 10.84 1.63
N THR A 46 11.01 10.68 2.74
CA THR A 46 11.22 11.48 3.96
C THR A 46 11.38 10.56 5.15
N VAL A 47 12.49 10.71 5.87
CA VAL A 47 12.68 10.12 7.20
C VAL A 47 12.28 11.15 8.26
N SER A 48 11.44 10.73 9.21
CA SER A 48 11.04 11.57 10.35
C SER A 48 10.96 10.71 11.61
N GLY A 49 12.02 10.75 12.43
CA GLY A 49 12.15 9.85 13.57
C GLY A 49 12.22 8.39 13.11
N LEU A 50 11.25 7.57 13.53
CA LEU A 50 11.16 6.16 13.14
C LEU A 50 10.48 5.95 11.77
N ASN A 51 9.88 7.00 11.21
CA ASN A 51 9.02 6.88 10.03
C ASN A 51 9.84 6.95 8.74
N LEU A 52 9.47 6.15 7.76
CA LEU A 52 9.88 6.29 6.36
C LEU A 52 8.63 6.49 5.52
N LEU A 53 8.57 7.63 4.83
CA LEU A 53 7.39 8.10 4.10
C LEU A 53 7.74 8.42 2.65
N VAL A 54 6.76 8.30 1.76
CA VAL A 54 6.84 8.69 0.35
C VAL A 54 5.69 9.61 -0.05
N GLN A 55 6.00 10.66 -0.80
CA GLN A 55 5.02 11.49 -1.50
C GLN A 55 5.27 11.43 -3.00
N ALA A 56 4.34 10.85 -3.75
CA ALA A 56 4.43 10.81 -5.20
C ALA A 56 4.13 12.19 -5.82
N ALA A 57 4.73 12.46 -6.97
CA ALA A 57 4.55 13.69 -7.74
C ALA A 57 4.72 13.41 -9.24
N LEU A 58 4.41 14.42 -10.08
CA LEU A 58 4.64 14.35 -11.53
C LEU A 58 5.96 15.01 -11.95
N GLY A 59 6.75 15.46 -10.98
CA GLY A 59 8.02 16.13 -11.20
C GLY A 59 8.40 16.98 -10.00
N TYR A 60 9.53 17.67 -10.11
CA TYR A 60 10.01 18.60 -9.09
C TYR A 60 10.93 19.67 -9.72
N SER A 61 11.04 20.81 -9.06
CA SER A 61 12.00 21.88 -9.38
C SER A 61 12.62 22.38 -8.08
N GLY A 62 13.90 22.07 -7.88
CA GLY A 62 14.54 22.21 -6.56
C GLY A 62 13.72 21.48 -5.48
N ALA A 63 13.47 22.15 -4.35
CA ALA A 63 12.70 21.58 -3.24
C ALA A 63 11.17 21.54 -3.48
N THR A 64 10.66 22.06 -4.59
CA THR A 64 9.22 22.16 -4.85
C THR A 64 8.73 20.98 -5.69
N LEU A 65 7.73 20.24 -5.20
CA LEU A 65 7.06 19.18 -5.95
C LEU A 65 6.07 19.77 -6.97
N ILE A 66 6.01 19.19 -8.17
CA ILE A 66 5.06 19.53 -9.21
C ILE A 66 3.91 18.52 -9.15
N THR A 67 2.69 19.01 -8.93
CA THR A 67 1.47 18.20 -8.80
C THR A 67 1.65 17.03 -7.82
N PRO A 68 1.99 17.28 -6.54
CA PRO A 68 2.17 16.21 -5.57
C PRO A 68 0.85 15.55 -5.17
N ALA A 69 0.92 14.27 -4.79
CA ALA A 69 -0.16 13.61 -4.07
C ALA A 69 -0.43 14.37 -2.76
N ALA A 70 -1.69 14.38 -2.32
CA ALA A 70 -2.11 15.23 -1.20
C ALA A 70 -1.44 14.88 0.14
N LYS A 71 -0.97 13.64 0.31
CA LYS A 71 -0.38 13.13 1.56
C LYS A 71 0.96 12.47 1.31
N MET A 72 1.76 12.39 2.37
CA MET A 72 2.83 11.40 2.49
C MET A 72 2.24 10.11 3.07
N VAL A 73 2.71 8.97 2.59
CA VAL A 73 2.27 7.63 3.05
C VAL A 73 3.48 6.75 3.32
N GLY A 74 3.38 5.77 4.21
CA GLY A 74 4.49 4.84 4.43
C GLY A 74 4.43 4.04 5.71
N ILE A 75 5.63 3.73 6.20
CA ILE A 75 5.92 3.00 7.43
C ILE A 75 6.01 4.01 8.58
N THR A 76 5.22 3.80 9.63
CA THR A 76 5.03 4.79 10.69
C THR A 76 4.95 4.19 12.09
N ASN A 77 5.40 4.96 13.08
CA ASN A 77 5.24 4.69 14.50
C ASN A 77 3.94 5.28 15.10
N ARG A 78 3.03 5.78 14.26
CA ARG A 78 1.80 6.45 14.70
C ARG A 78 0.63 5.50 14.96
N LEU A 79 0.75 4.21 14.61
CA LEU A 79 -0.31 3.22 14.80
C LEU A 79 -0.40 2.72 16.26
N GLY A 80 -0.69 3.64 17.18
CA GLY A 80 -0.64 3.45 18.63
C GLY A 80 -1.95 3.04 19.29
N GLN A 81 -2.95 2.52 18.56
CA GLN A 81 -4.14 1.90 19.15
C GLN A 81 -3.73 0.91 20.25
N ALA A 82 -4.43 0.94 21.40
CA ALA A 82 -4.15 0.03 22.51
C ALA A 82 -4.18 -1.45 22.05
N GLY A 83 -3.09 -2.19 22.33
CA GLY A 83 -2.86 -3.54 21.83
C GLY A 83 -1.94 -3.62 20.59
N ASN A 84 -1.56 -2.48 20.02
CA ASN A 84 -0.51 -2.42 19.00
C ASN A 84 0.90 -2.36 19.62
N THR A 85 1.85 -2.95 18.92
CA THR A 85 3.27 -2.68 19.12
C THR A 85 3.69 -1.58 18.16
N LEU A 86 4.23 -0.49 18.70
CA LEU A 86 4.76 0.59 17.89
C LEU A 86 5.96 0.11 17.06
N LEU A 87 6.12 0.73 15.89
CA LEU A 87 7.29 0.54 15.05
C LEU A 87 8.57 0.70 15.89
N SER A 88 9.46 -0.28 15.79
CA SER A 88 10.76 -0.28 16.43
C SER A 88 11.78 -0.90 15.48
N TYR A 89 13.02 -0.42 15.55
CA TYR A 89 14.16 -1.00 14.84
C TYR A 89 14.97 -1.88 15.81
N PRO A 90 15.66 -2.93 15.33
CA PRO A 90 15.83 -3.29 13.92
C PRO A 90 14.56 -3.86 13.27
N VAL A 91 14.41 -3.61 11.97
CA VAL A 91 13.39 -4.24 11.12
C VAL A 91 14.04 -5.12 10.08
N THR A 92 13.41 -6.24 9.74
CA THR A 92 13.73 -7.01 8.54
C THR A 92 12.99 -6.37 7.37
N TYR A 93 13.71 -5.96 6.33
CA TYR A 93 13.09 -5.40 5.12
C TYR A 93 13.06 -6.42 3.98
N HIS A 94 12.08 -6.25 3.12
CA HIS A 94 11.87 -6.97 1.87
C HIS A 94 11.54 -5.93 0.81
N ILE A 95 12.50 -5.66 -0.09
CA ILE A 95 12.37 -4.67 -1.14
C ILE A 95 12.26 -5.40 -2.47
N PHE A 96 11.20 -5.11 -3.19
CA PHE A 96 10.90 -5.65 -4.51
C PHE A 96 10.97 -4.51 -5.51
N VAL A 97 11.73 -4.69 -6.58
CA VAL A 97 11.81 -3.73 -7.68
C VAL A 97 11.31 -4.39 -8.95
N HIS A 98 10.31 -3.80 -9.58
CA HIS A 98 9.65 -4.36 -10.74
C HIS A 98 9.82 -3.50 -11.97
N THR A 99 9.50 -4.10 -13.11
CA THR A 99 9.53 -3.47 -14.43
C THR A 99 8.29 -3.90 -15.20
N ALA A 100 7.80 -3.05 -16.10
CA ALA A 100 6.61 -3.30 -16.93
C ALA A 100 5.30 -3.60 -16.15
N PRO A 101 4.82 -2.67 -15.31
CA PRO A 101 5.30 -1.29 -15.09
C PRO A 101 6.41 -1.18 -14.03
N ASP A 102 7.10 -0.04 -13.98
CA ASP A 102 8.10 0.20 -12.92
C ASP A 102 7.40 0.49 -11.58
N ASP A 103 7.74 -0.28 -10.55
CA ASP A 103 7.37 0.01 -9.17
C ASP A 103 8.41 -0.51 -8.17
N ILE A 104 8.39 0.06 -6.97
CA ILE A 104 9.14 -0.40 -5.80
C ILE A 104 8.12 -0.66 -4.70
N ILE A 105 8.16 -1.87 -4.15
CA ILE A 105 7.32 -2.28 -3.02
C ILE A 105 8.24 -2.70 -1.88
N VAL A 106 7.96 -2.19 -0.69
CA VAL A 106 8.74 -2.43 0.52
C VAL A 106 7.80 -3.01 1.56
N ALA A 107 8.15 -4.18 2.09
CA ALA A 107 7.59 -4.72 3.32
C ALA A 107 8.65 -4.67 4.43
N VAL A 108 8.25 -4.32 5.64
CA VAL A 108 9.07 -4.46 6.84
C VAL A 108 8.38 -5.34 7.85
N ASN A 109 9.14 -6.23 8.48
CA ASN A 109 8.73 -7.01 9.64
C ASN A 109 9.48 -6.52 10.87
N TYR A 110 8.76 -6.32 11.97
CA TYR A 110 9.31 -5.96 13.26
C TYR A 110 8.59 -6.70 14.37
N GLN A 111 9.30 -6.97 15.47
CA GLN A 111 8.74 -7.64 16.64
C GLN A 111 7.98 -8.94 16.26
N VAL A 112 8.55 -9.69 15.30
CA VAL A 112 8.11 -10.98 14.75
C VAL A 112 6.82 -10.95 13.94
N MET A 113 5.75 -10.31 14.42
CA MET A 113 4.40 -10.45 13.84
C MET A 113 3.85 -9.17 13.21
N TRP A 114 4.57 -8.06 13.28
CA TRP A 114 4.09 -6.77 12.80
C TRP A 114 4.71 -6.43 11.46
N TRP A 115 3.85 -6.06 10.53
CA TRP A 115 4.19 -5.77 9.15
C TRP A 115 3.76 -4.36 8.79
N GLN A 116 4.61 -3.64 8.07
CA GLN A 116 4.23 -2.37 7.45
C GLN A 116 4.79 -2.28 6.03
N TRP A 117 4.20 -1.41 5.23
CA TRP A 117 4.38 -1.35 3.80
C TRP A 117 4.63 0.08 3.33
N LEU A 118 5.43 0.21 2.28
CA LEU A 118 5.66 1.44 1.52
C LEU A 118 5.86 1.09 0.06
N SER A 119 5.32 1.90 -0.85
CA SER A 119 5.43 1.66 -2.28
C SER A 119 5.28 2.92 -3.10
N LEU A 120 5.91 2.90 -4.28
CA LEU A 120 5.87 3.93 -5.29
C LEU A 120 5.99 3.27 -6.65
N GLY A 121 5.21 3.70 -7.63
CA GLY A 121 5.37 3.17 -8.97
C GLY A 121 4.34 3.68 -9.96
N GLN A 122 4.22 2.95 -11.05
CA GLN A 122 3.19 3.14 -12.07
C GLN A 122 2.28 1.91 -12.12
N ALA A 123 0.97 2.12 -12.22
CA ALA A 123 0.00 1.05 -12.39
C ALA A 123 -0.20 0.77 -13.89
N ARG A 124 -0.72 -0.42 -14.22
CA ARG A 124 -1.16 -0.70 -15.58
C ARG A 124 -2.46 0.06 -15.84
N SER A 125 -2.41 1.14 -16.64
CA SER A 125 -3.58 1.93 -17.04
C SER A 125 -4.41 1.22 -18.12
N PHE A 126 -5.74 1.38 -18.08
CA PHE A 126 -6.68 0.86 -19.09
C PHE A 126 -7.24 1.96 -20.01
N GLY A 127 -6.36 2.85 -20.48
CA GLY A 127 -6.71 3.87 -21.48
C GLY A 127 -7.35 5.14 -20.92
N VAL A 128 -7.22 5.38 -19.62
CA VAL A 128 -7.60 6.64 -19.00
C VAL A 128 -6.47 7.68 -19.07
N LEU A 129 -6.83 8.95 -19.16
CA LEU A 129 -5.87 10.06 -19.12
C LEU A 129 -5.12 10.07 -17.77
N GLY A 130 -3.85 10.50 -17.82
CA GLY A 130 -2.92 10.41 -16.69
C GLY A 130 -1.92 9.28 -16.88
N ASN A 131 -0.86 9.29 -16.08
CA ASN A 131 0.23 8.33 -16.16
C ASN A 131 0.12 7.21 -15.11
N ALA A 132 -0.98 7.14 -14.35
CA ALA A 132 -1.25 6.07 -13.39
C ALA A 132 -0.13 5.88 -12.34
N ILE A 133 0.63 6.94 -12.03
CA ILE A 133 1.56 6.93 -10.90
C ILE A 133 0.77 6.71 -9.63
N TRP A 134 1.27 5.85 -8.78
CA TRP A 134 0.65 5.55 -7.51
C TRP A 134 1.70 5.47 -6.40
N HIS A 135 1.20 5.64 -5.20
CA HIS A 135 1.93 5.34 -3.97
C HIS A 135 0.97 4.71 -2.98
N TRP A 136 1.53 3.96 -2.05
CA TRP A 136 0.81 3.38 -0.93
C TRP A 136 1.76 3.18 0.23
N GLY A 137 1.26 3.36 1.44
CA GLY A 137 1.90 2.83 2.62
C GLY A 137 0.86 2.36 3.64
N THR A 138 1.31 1.74 4.71
CA THR A 138 0.38 1.27 5.76
C THR A 138 -0.47 2.43 6.28
N ALA A 139 0.10 3.63 6.47
CA ALA A 139 -0.66 4.79 6.92
C ALA A 139 -0.16 6.11 6.29
N THR A 140 -0.92 7.18 6.47
CA THR A 140 -0.50 8.55 6.13
C THR A 140 0.39 9.14 7.20
N SER A 141 1.16 10.16 6.83
CA SER A 141 2.05 10.90 7.74
C SER A 141 1.32 11.59 8.90
N ASP A 142 0.06 11.94 8.70
CA ASP A 142 -0.77 12.73 9.60
C ASP A 142 -1.88 11.93 10.29
N ILE A 143 -1.85 10.59 10.18
CA ILE A 143 -2.80 9.72 10.88
C ILE A 143 -2.78 9.98 12.40
N SER A 144 -3.91 9.84 13.10
CA SER A 144 -3.95 10.01 14.56
C SER A 144 -2.98 9.04 15.26
N THR A 145 -2.30 9.47 16.31
CA THR A 145 -1.37 8.62 17.08
C THR A 145 -2.06 7.49 17.84
N GLY A 146 -3.38 7.61 18.05
CA GLY A 146 -4.21 6.55 18.60
C GLY A 146 -4.85 5.64 17.54
N ALA A 147 -4.57 5.88 16.25
CA ALA A 147 -5.15 5.06 15.19
C ALA A 147 -4.53 3.66 15.17
N GLY A 148 -5.25 2.73 14.56
CA GLY A 148 -4.76 1.40 14.28
C GLY A 148 -5.13 0.95 12.87
N VAL A 149 -5.09 -0.37 12.67
CA VAL A 149 -5.45 -1.00 11.40
C VAL A 149 -6.76 -1.75 11.57
N ALA A 150 -7.73 -1.40 10.74
CA ALA A 150 -9.02 -2.06 10.64
C ALA A 150 -9.27 -2.37 9.17
N ILE A 151 -9.52 -3.62 8.84
CA ILE A 151 -9.73 -4.07 7.47
C ILE A 151 -10.59 -5.33 7.46
N ASP A 152 -11.58 -5.35 6.58
CA ASP A 152 -12.36 -6.51 6.20
C ASP A 152 -12.38 -6.69 4.66
N SER A 153 -13.09 -7.71 4.19
CA SER A 153 -13.19 -8.02 2.76
C SER A 153 -13.91 -6.96 1.94
N ASN A 154 -14.82 -6.21 2.54
CA ASN A 154 -15.56 -5.11 1.94
C ASN A 154 -14.84 -3.77 2.10
N GLY A 155 -13.69 -3.77 2.76
CA GLY A 155 -12.83 -2.61 2.97
C GLY A 155 -12.67 -2.25 4.44
N SER A 156 -12.31 -1.00 4.69
CA SER A 156 -12.29 -0.42 6.03
C SER A 156 -13.24 0.76 6.11
N THR A 157 -14.15 0.77 7.07
CA THR A 157 -14.92 1.99 7.38
C THR A 157 -14.07 2.86 8.31
N GLY A 158 -13.44 3.90 7.78
CA GLY A 158 -12.70 4.90 8.57
C GLY A 158 -13.55 5.71 9.56
N SER A 159 -14.80 5.31 9.83
CA SER A 159 -15.71 6.02 10.72
C SER A 159 -15.45 5.68 12.19
N GLY A 160 -15.35 6.71 13.03
CA GLY A 160 -15.33 6.62 14.49
C GLY A 160 -13.96 6.77 15.15
N GLY A 161 -12.86 6.44 14.45
CA GLY A 161 -11.51 6.48 15.03
C GLY A 161 -10.36 6.86 14.11
N GLY A 162 -10.57 7.07 12.80
CA GLY A 162 -9.48 7.43 11.87
C GLY A 162 -8.47 6.30 11.64
N ASN A 163 -8.92 5.04 11.69
CA ASN A 163 -8.10 3.86 11.43
C ASN A 163 -7.86 3.67 9.93
N THR A 164 -6.67 3.21 9.58
CA THR A 164 -6.31 2.87 8.19
C THR A 164 -6.65 1.42 7.86
N SER A 165 -6.93 1.15 6.59
CA SER A 165 -7.00 -0.22 6.08
C SER A 165 -5.64 -0.93 6.09
N GLY A 166 -4.54 -0.17 6.05
CA GLY A 166 -3.20 -0.70 5.82
C GLY A 166 -2.93 -1.15 4.37
N ALA A 167 -3.97 -1.42 3.57
CA ALA A 167 -3.89 -1.96 2.21
C ALA A 167 -4.20 -0.88 1.15
N PRO A 168 -3.63 -1.00 -0.07
CA PRO A 168 -3.78 0.02 -1.11
C PRO A 168 -5.21 0.05 -1.64
N PHE A 169 -5.81 1.25 -1.72
CA PHE A 169 -7.16 1.48 -2.26
C PHE A 169 -8.26 0.67 -1.56
N TRP A 170 -7.99 0.19 -0.33
CA TRP A 170 -8.89 -0.71 0.41
C TRP A 170 -9.74 -0.01 1.46
N GLN A 171 -9.53 1.30 1.61
CA GLN A 171 -10.34 2.12 2.49
C GLN A 171 -11.69 2.36 1.81
N SER A 172 -12.79 2.07 2.50
CA SER A 172 -14.14 2.28 1.98
C SER A 172 -14.64 3.70 2.22
N ASN A 173 -14.04 4.42 3.17
CA ASN A 173 -14.28 5.84 3.44
C ASN A 173 -13.03 6.46 4.11
N ASP A 174 -12.34 7.41 3.46
CA ASP A 174 -11.17 8.11 4.00
C ASP A 174 -11.59 9.41 4.69
N THR A 175 -11.36 9.57 5.98
CA THR A 175 -11.38 10.92 6.56
C THR A 175 -10.07 11.64 6.18
N THR A 176 -10.00 12.96 6.35
CA THR A 176 -8.87 13.82 5.90
C THR A 176 -7.47 13.34 6.34
N GLY A 177 -7.37 12.48 7.36
CA GLY A 177 -6.12 11.89 7.86
C GLY A 177 -5.93 10.39 7.59
N VAL A 178 -6.65 9.78 6.63
CA VAL A 178 -6.61 8.33 6.36
C VAL A 178 -6.55 8.01 4.85
N GLN A 179 -5.75 8.76 4.10
CA GLN A 179 -5.54 8.57 2.66
C GLN A 179 -4.23 7.82 2.38
N ASN A 180 -4.17 6.53 2.74
CA ASN A 180 -2.92 5.75 2.75
C ASN A 180 -2.44 5.30 1.36
N SER A 181 -3.17 5.64 0.31
CA SER A 181 -2.81 5.40 -1.08
C SER A 181 -3.43 6.46 -1.98
N SER A 182 -2.80 6.73 -3.12
CA SER A 182 -3.36 7.57 -4.18
C SER A 182 -2.83 7.16 -5.54
N ILE A 183 -3.58 7.46 -6.60
CA ILE A 183 -3.19 7.25 -7.99
C ILE A 183 -3.47 8.49 -8.83
N TYR A 184 -2.55 8.89 -9.71
CA TYR A 184 -2.74 10.00 -10.61
C TYR A 184 -3.48 9.57 -11.87
N LEU A 185 -4.73 10.00 -11.99
CA LEU A 185 -5.59 9.80 -13.14
C LEU A 185 -6.13 11.18 -13.54
N ASN A 186 -5.69 11.69 -14.69
CA ASN A 186 -6.16 12.98 -15.20
C ASN A 186 -7.46 12.85 -16.02
N PHE A 187 -8.20 11.76 -15.81
CA PHE A 187 -9.54 11.62 -16.34
C PHE A 187 -10.48 12.64 -15.65
N ASN A 188 -11.31 13.32 -16.44
CA ASN A 188 -12.17 14.43 -16.00
C ASN A 188 -11.44 15.62 -15.33
N GLY A 189 -10.12 15.76 -15.50
CA GLY A 189 -9.35 16.88 -14.95
C GLY A 189 -9.11 16.84 -13.44
N HIS A 190 -9.26 15.66 -12.83
CA HIS A 190 -9.26 15.51 -11.38
C HIS A 190 -7.88 15.30 -10.74
N GLY A 191 -6.90 14.79 -11.49
CA GLY A 191 -5.52 14.64 -11.03
C GLY A 191 -5.33 13.46 -10.07
N TRP A 192 -5.08 13.71 -8.78
CA TRP A 192 -4.85 12.63 -7.79
C TRP A 192 -6.17 12.07 -7.25
N TRP A 193 -6.32 10.75 -7.32
CA TRP A 193 -7.48 10.01 -6.84
C TRP A 193 -7.13 9.22 -5.57
N ASN A 194 -7.98 9.37 -4.56
CA ASN A 194 -7.97 8.67 -3.28
C ASN A 194 -9.43 8.33 -2.92
N ASN A 195 -9.87 8.25 -1.67
CA ASN A 195 -11.28 7.99 -1.37
C ASN A 195 -11.83 8.89 -0.24
N PRO A 196 -11.95 10.22 -0.45
CA PRO A 196 -12.28 11.15 0.62
C PRO A 196 -13.75 11.03 1.09
N VAL A 197 -13.96 11.15 2.40
CA VAL A 197 -15.27 11.22 3.07
C VAL A 197 -15.97 12.52 2.71
N GLY A 198 -17.28 12.42 2.52
CA GLY A 198 -18.13 13.57 2.24
C GLY A 198 -18.04 13.95 0.77
N VAL A 199 -18.36 13.00 -0.11
CA VAL A 199 -18.62 13.20 -1.55
C VAL A 199 -19.50 14.43 -1.71
N SER A 200 -18.86 15.57 -1.88
CA SER A 200 -19.49 16.72 -2.48
C SER A 200 -19.39 16.50 -3.98
N THR A 201 -20.31 17.07 -4.75
CA THR A 201 -20.20 17.15 -6.20
C THR A 201 -18.89 17.82 -6.67
N ALA A 202 -18.12 18.42 -5.75
CA ALA A 202 -16.82 19.03 -6.00
C ALA A 202 -15.60 18.10 -5.76
N ASN A 203 -15.77 16.88 -5.22
CA ASN A 203 -14.64 15.94 -5.02
C ASN A 203 -14.96 14.50 -5.49
N PRO A 204 -15.03 14.28 -6.82
CA PRO A 204 -15.35 12.98 -7.42
C PRO A 204 -14.18 11.99 -7.48
N ASN A 205 -13.03 12.33 -6.89
CA ASN A 205 -11.74 11.65 -7.04
C ASN A 205 -11.67 10.36 -6.21
N ASN A 206 -12.64 9.46 -6.39
CA ASN A 206 -12.81 8.24 -5.62
C ASN A 206 -12.29 7.01 -6.38
N ALA A 207 -11.17 6.45 -5.92
CA ALA A 207 -10.54 5.24 -6.44
C ALA A 207 -10.50 4.13 -5.38
N ARG A 208 -11.04 2.94 -5.69
CA ARG A 208 -11.15 1.80 -4.76
C ARG A 208 -10.82 0.48 -5.42
N ALA A 209 -10.24 -0.44 -4.65
CA ALA A 209 -10.02 -1.82 -5.07
C ALA A 209 -11.04 -2.82 -4.52
N THR A 210 -11.80 -2.44 -3.50
CA THR A 210 -12.74 -3.33 -2.78
C THR A 210 -13.94 -3.78 -3.60
N ILE A 211 -14.27 -3.12 -4.70
CA ILE A 211 -15.52 -3.35 -5.46
C ILE A 211 -15.48 -4.67 -6.22
N ALA A 212 -14.33 -5.04 -6.79
CA ALA A 212 -14.24 -6.15 -7.73
C ALA A 212 -13.98 -7.52 -7.07
N VAL A 213 -13.45 -7.53 -5.85
CA VAL A 213 -12.87 -8.72 -5.21
C VAL A 213 -13.39 -9.09 -3.80
N PRO A 214 -14.45 -8.47 -3.23
CA PRO A 214 -14.80 -8.70 -1.83
C PRO A 214 -15.34 -10.12 -1.61
N THR A 215 -16.19 -10.62 -2.51
CA THR A 215 -16.73 -11.99 -2.47
C THR A 215 -15.63 -13.02 -2.57
N LEU A 216 -14.64 -12.81 -3.46
CA LEU A 216 -13.52 -13.73 -3.61
C LEU A 216 -12.68 -13.81 -2.34
N LEU A 217 -12.52 -12.72 -1.58
CA LEU A 217 -11.79 -12.71 -0.31
C LEU A 217 -12.61 -13.28 0.86
N LEU A 218 -13.94 -13.27 0.79
CA LEU A 218 -14.83 -13.86 1.80
C LEU A 218 -14.87 -15.38 1.73
N THR A 219 -14.84 -15.93 0.51
CA THR A 219 -15.02 -17.36 0.26
C THR A 219 -13.73 -18.18 0.29
N GLN A 220 -12.60 -17.56 0.62
CA GLN A 220 -11.31 -18.22 0.74
C GLN A 220 -10.82 -18.19 2.22
N PRO A 221 -10.01 -19.18 2.67
CA PRO A 221 -9.62 -20.36 1.92
C PRO A 221 -10.81 -21.26 1.60
N ASN A 222 -10.70 -22.05 0.55
CA ASN A 222 -11.73 -23.01 0.17
C ASN A 222 -11.86 -24.05 1.29
N ASN A 223 -13.07 -24.22 1.84
CA ASN A 223 -13.33 -25.12 2.97
C ASN A 223 -13.01 -26.60 2.66
N TRP A 224 -12.99 -27.01 1.40
CA TRP A 224 -12.73 -28.39 1.01
C TRP A 224 -11.23 -28.76 1.07
N ASN A 225 -10.33 -27.87 0.66
CA ASN A 225 -8.90 -28.15 0.58
C ASN A 225 -8.00 -27.18 1.37
N GLY A 226 -8.58 -26.15 1.99
CA GLY A 226 -7.84 -25.15 2.76
C GLY A 226 -7.00 -24.18 1.91
N GLU A 227 -7.16 -24.18 0.59
CA GLU A 227 -6.36 -23.35 -0.31
C GLU A 227 -6.96 -21.94 -0.48
N ALA A 228 -6.08 -20.93 -0.50
CA ALA A 228 -6.43 -19.55 -0.81
C ALA A 228 -5.92 -19.18 -2.21
N VAL A 229 -6.62 -18.26 -2.87
CA VAL A 229 -6.27 -17.80 -4.23
C VAL A 229 -5.74 -16.37 -4.17
N LEU A 230 -4.85 -16.04 -5.11
CA LEU A 230 -4.37 -14.66 -5.25
C LEU A 230 -5.38 -13.85 -6.09
N THR A 231 -6.04 -12.88 -5.46
CA THR A 231 -6.97 -11.96 -6.12
C THR A 231 -6.26 -10.71 -6.63
N ARG A 232 -6.57 -10.29 -7.85
CA ARG A 232 -6.01 -9.09 -8.47
C ARG A 232 -6.49 -7.82 -7.78
N ILE A 233 -5.67 -6.78 -7.80
CA ILE A 233 -6.06 -5.46 -7.30
C ILE A 233 -6.50 -4.60 -8.48
N HIS A 234 -7.81 -4.56 -8.70
CA HIS A 234 -8.46 -3.75 -9.73
C HIS A 234 -8.80 -2.38 -9.17
N ILE A 235 -8.20 -1.32 -9.70
CA ILE A 235 -8.51 0.05 -9.29
C ILE A 235 -9.75 0.50 -10.06
N MET A 236 -10.83 0.71 -9.32
CA MET A 236 -12.12 1.19 -9.81
C MET A 236 -12.25 2.67 -9.49
N ALA A 237 -12.58 3.50 -10.47
CA ALA A 237 -12.83 4.93 -10.29
C ALA A 237 -14.32 5.26 -10.41
N LEU A 238 -14.84 6.05 -9.47
CA LEU A 238 -16.22 6.53 -9.49
C LEU A 238 -16.47 7.39 -10.74
N GLN A 239 -17.60 7.15 -11.38
CA GLN A 239 -18.08 7.84 -12.56
C GLN A 239 -19.38 8.61 -12.25
N PRO A 240 -19.78 9.58 -13.10
CA PRO A 240 -21.08 10.22 -13.01
C PRO A 240 -22.22 9.20 -12.85
N SER A 241 -23.27 9.60 -12.16
CA SER A 241 -24.44 8.75 -11.88
C SER A 241 -24.12 7.46 -11.10
N SER A 242 -23.07 7.49 -10.27
CA SER A 242 -22.67 6.40 -9.38
C SER A 242 -22.22 5.11 -10.07
N PHE A 243 -21.79 5.21 -11.33
CA PHE A 243 -21.12 4.09 -12.02
C PHE A 243 -19.66 3.95 -11.57
N TRP A 244 -19.04 2.82 -11.91
CA TRP A 244 -17.64 2.55 -11.61
C TRP A 244 -16.94 2.00 -12.85
N SER A 245 -15.77 2.54 -13.17
CA SER A 245 -14.94 2.09 -14.29
C SER A 245 -13.65 1.47 -13.77
N HIS A 246 -13.24 0.37 -14.40
CA HIS A 246 -11.95 -0.23 -14.14
C HIS A 246 -10.86 0.56 -14.88
N VAL A 247 -10.04 1.29 -14.15
CA VAL A 247 -9.13 2.31 -14.72
C VAL A 247 -7.67 1.90 -14.69
N ALA A 248 -7.27 1.07 -13.73
CA ALA A 248 -5.92 0.56 -13.63
C ALA A 248 -5.86 -0.77 -12.85
N GLU A 249 -4.75 -1.48 -12.96
CA GLU A 249 -4.42 -2.66 -12.15
C GLU A 249 -3.02 -2.51 -11.53
N LEU A 250 -2.81 -3.04 -10.32
CA LEU A 250 -1.47 -3.25 -9.76
C LEU A 250 -1.00 -4.67 -10.10
N PRO A 251 -0.17 -4.89 -11.14
CA PRO A 251 0.12 -6.23 -11.64
C PRO A 251 1.05 -7.04 -10.71
N HIS A 252 1.87 -6.35 -9.91
CA HIS A 252 2.84 -6.96 -8.99
C HIS A 252 2.30 -7.21 -7.58
N LEU A 253 1.05 -6.79 -7.32
CA LEU A 253 0.37 -6.99 -6.05
C LEU A 253 -0.90 -7.82 -6.24
N ARG A 254 -1.13 -8.71 -5.29
CA ARG A 254 -2.38 -9.46 -5.12
C ARG A 254 -2.80 -9.42 -3.66
N MET A 255 -4.08 -9.60 -3.43
CA MET A 255 -4.61 -9.85 -2.10
C MET A 255 -4.96 -11.32 -1.94
N THR A 256 -4.91 -11.81 -0.71
CA THR A 256 -5.32 -13.17 -0.38
C THR A 256 -5.68 -13.27 1.10
N ARG A 257 -6.17 -14.45 1.47
CA ARG A 257 -6.38 -14.85 2.86
C ARG A 257 -5.26 -15.78 3.29
N ASN A 258 -4.38 -15.33 4.20
CA ASN A 258 -3.24 -16.11 4.66
C ASN A 258 -3.58 -17.04 5.85
N ASP A 259 -4.82 -17.51 5.96
CA ASP A 259 -5.26 -18.41 7.04
C ASP A 259 -4.27 -19.57 7.26
N ASN A 260 -3.95 -20.29 6.18
CA ASN A 260 -3.04 -21.45 6.16
C ASN A 260 -1.68 -21.14 5.51
N ILE A 261 -1.33 -19.86 5.36
CA ILE A 261 -0.07 -19.41 4.74
C ILE A 261 0.74 -18.68 5.81
N ASP A 262 2.00 -19.05 5.97
CA ASP A 262 2.90 -18.42 6.94
C ASP A 262 3.32 -17.02 6.49
N ASP A 263 3.63 -16.16 7.47
CA ASP A 263 4.12 -14.82 7.20
C ASP A 263 5.51 -14.88 6.53
N GLY A 264 5.65 -14.22 5.39
CA GLY A 264 6.86 -14.29 4.56
C GLY A 264 6.96 -15.55 3.69
N GLN A 265 5.94 -16.41 3.67
CA GLN A 265 5.94 -17.60 2.84
C GLN A 265 5.94 -17.26 1.35
N ILE A 266 6.62 -18.11 0.59
CA ILE A 266 6.69 -18.02 -0.86
C ILE A 266 5.68 -18.99 -1.48
N LEU A 267 4.72 -18.45 -2.23
CA LEU A 267 3.79 -19.23 -3.05
C LEU A 267 4.30 -19.27 -4.49
N THR A 268 4.40 -20.47 -5.06
CA THR A 268 4.79 -20.66 -6.46
C THR A 268 3.56 -21.01 -7.29
N LEU A 269 3.25 -20.19 -8.30
CA LEU A 269 2.13 -20.38 -9.23
C LEU A 269 2.69 -20.41 -10.66
N GLY A 270 2.87 -21.61 -11.21
CA GLY A 270 3.55 -21.79 -12.49
C GLY A 270 5.00 -21.28 -12.40
N SER A 271 5.37 -20.34 -13.27
CA SER A 271 6.70 -19.70 -13.25
C SER A 271 6.79 -18.49 -12.32
N GLU A 272 5.69 -18.06 -11.70
CA GLU A 272 5.66 -16.88 -10.84
C GLU A 272 5.86 -17.28 -9.37
N ARG A 273 6.62 -16.49 -8.63
CA ARG A 273 6.72 -16.59 -7.17
C ARG A 273 6.13 -15.36 -6.51
N TRP A 274 5.49 -15.57 -5.38
CA TRP A 274 4.75 -14.56 -4.64
C TRP A 274 5.12 -14.61 -3.17
N PHE A 275 5.73 -13.53 -2.68
CA PHE A 275 6.00 -13.33 -1.25
C PHE A 275 4.72 -12.89 -0.55
N ILE A 276 4.29 -13.61 0.48
CA ILE A 276 3.02 -13.34 1.16
C ILE A 276 3.27 -12.85 2.57
N ALA A 277 2.69 -11.71 2.94
CA ALA A 277 2.72 -11.20 4.31
C ALA A 277 1.41 -10.49 4.68
N PRO A 278 1.03 -10.48 5.97
CA PRO A 278 -0.14 -9.74 6.44
C PRO A 278 -0.10 -8.26 6.04
N VAL A 279 -1.26 -7.66 5.83
CA VAL A 279 -1.36 -6.21 5.66
C VAL A 279 -0.81 -5.48 6.89
N TYR A 280 -0.98 -6.02 8.09
CA TYR A 280 -0.42 -5.44 9.32
C TYR A 280 -0.04 -6.47 10.38
N ARG A 281 -0.99 -7.27 10.87
CA ARG A 281 -0.74 -8.33 11.85
C ARG A 281 -1.71 -9.47 11.59
N LYS A 282 -1.20 -10.69 11.46
CA LYS A 282 -2.02 -11.89 11.30
C LYS A 282 -2.83 -12.16 12.58
N ASN A 283 -4.10 -12.49 12.44
CA ASN A 283 -4.95 -13.00 13.51
C ASN A 283 -5.93 -14.02 12.93
N THR A 284 -5.69 -15.31 13.17
CA THR A 284 -6.54 -16.40 12.67
C THR A 284 -7.80 -16.59 13.51
N ALA A 285 -7.80 -16.17 14.78
CA ALA A 285 -8.99 -16.20 15.65
C ALA A 285 -10.03 -15.15 15.25
N SER A 286 -9.59 -14.04 14.64
CA SER A 286 -10.47 -13.03 14.06
C SER A 286 -10.00 -12.65 12.66
N ARG A 287 -10.61 -13.30 11.67
CA ARG A 287 -10.20 -13.21 10.26
C ARG A 287 -10.32 -11.80 9.68
N ALA A 288 -11.12 -10.91 10.27
CA ALA A 288 -11.22 -9.50 9.88
C ALA A 288 -11.12 -8.60 11.11
N ALA A 289 -10.67 -7.36 10.92
CA ALA A 289 -10.68 -6.34 11.97
C ALA A 289 -11.72 -5.28 11.62
N SER A 290 -12.82 -5.25 12.37
CA SER A 290 -13.81 -4.18 12.26
C SER A 290 -13.32 -2.94 13.01
N PRO A 291 -13.54 -1.71 12.50
CA PRO A 291 -13.18 -0.48 13.20
C PRO A 291 -13.91 -0.30 14.54
N TYR A 292 -15.02 -1.02 14.76
CA TYR A 292 -15.78 -1.00 16.00
C TYR A 292 -15.23 -1.96 17.07
N ASN A 293 -14.36 -2.90 16.69
CA ASN A 293 -13.83 -3.96 17.56
C ASN A 293 -12.32 -4.11 17.36
N GLY A 294 -11.54 -3.33 18.12
CA GLY A 294 -10.11 -3.60 18.32
C GLY A 294 -9.25 -3.52 17.04
N ALA A 295 -9.16 -2.33 16.44
CA ALA A 295 -8.37 -2.00 15.25
C ALA A 295 -6.85 -2.22 15.42
N THR A 296 -6.43 -3.47 15.61
CA THR A 296 -5.06 -3.84 15.99
C THR A 296 -4.44 -4.90 15.08
N HIS A 297 -5.16 -5.33 14.05
CA HIS A 297 -4.73 -6.40 13.16
C HIS A 297 -5.38 -6.30 11.78
N SER A 298 -4.84 -7.04 10.82
CA SER A 298 -5.47 -7.23 9.50
C SER A 298 -6.25 -8.54 9.39
N GLY A 299 -6.32 -9.30 10.49
CA GLY A 299 -6.95 -10.62 10.50
C GLY A 299 -6.13 -11.57 9.64
N THR A 300 -6.76 -12.23 8.67
CA THR A 300 -6.05 -13.05 7.69
C THR A 300 -5.90 -12.38 6.33
N ILE A 301 -6.20 -11.07 6.22
CA ILE A 301 -6.00 -10.33 4.97
C ILE A 301 -4.50 -10.04 4.80
N ALA A 302 -3.97 -10.49 3.67
CA ALA A 302 -2.56 -10.44 3.33
C ALA A 302 -2.34 -9.87 1.93
N MET A 303 -1.14 -9.32 1.74
CA MET A 303 -0.62 -8.91 0.45
C MET A 303 0.31 -9.99 -0.05
N ALA A 304 0.23 -10.27 -1.36
CA ALA A 304 1.20 -11.07 -2.07
C ALA A 304 1.92 -10.19 -3.09
N VAL A 305 3.25 -10.15 -3.01
CA VAL A 305 4.11 -9.39 -3.91
C VAL A 305 4.82 -10.36 -4.85
N ARG A 306 4.70 -10.12 -6.16
CA ARG A 306 5.40 -10.93 -7.16
C ARG A 306 6.91 -10.73 -7.01
N TYR A 307 7.72 -11.76 -7.16
CA TYR A 307 9.18 -11.61 -7.23
C TYR A 307 9.82 -12.80 -7.93
N ASP A 308 11.04 -12.64 -8.44
CA ASP A 308 11.74 -13.68 -9.19
C ASP A 308 12.80 -14.42 -8.37
N GLY A 309 12.79 -14.30 -7.03
CA GLY A 309 13.79 -14.86 -6.10
C GLY A 309 15.17 -14.21 -6.13
N PRO A 310 16.07 -14.61 -5.22
CA PRO A 310 17.51 -14.37 -5.34
C PRO A 310 18.13 -15.20 -6.46
#